data_AF-A0A3G9D006-F1
#
_entry.id   AF-A0A3G9D006-F1
#
_cell.length_a   1.000
_cell.length_b   1.000
_cell.length_c   1.000
_cell.angle_alpha   90.00
_cell.angle_beta   90.00
_cell.angle_gamma   90.00
#
_symmetry.space_group_name_H-M   'P 1'
#
loop_
_entity.id
_entity.type
_entity.pdbx_description
1 polymer ?
#
loop_
_entity_poly.entity_id
_entity_poly.type
_entity_poly.pdbx_seq_one_letter_code
_entity_poly.pdbx_strand_id
1 'polypeptide(L)'
;MGKMILLDIDYVTVEDIPVIRLFGKDEDNRPIIALDRSFKPYIYAVPSDVDSCLDELEGAGFEDLEVMERKDLGRPIDVIKIILRHPQEVPRIREKVKSLEHVQEIREHDIPFYRRYLIDNDLFPMSKIELKGHSIESSSISSSDVEIIELDEPPRTIRSGFPELEILAFDIEVYNPHGMPNPEKDEIIMISLYNGREKRIISTEGGHLDFVELVEDEKELLENFAEIIKSSKPALLVGYNSDNFDFPYIRKRADLLGVKLDLGWDGSTIKSMRRGFATATTIKGTIHVDLYPVMRRYINLDTYTLERVYLELFGEKKVELPGDQLWEYWDNKSLRDQLFEYSLGDVIATYKIAEKILPLNMEITRIVGQPLFDITRMATGQQVEWFLIRKAFEYGELVPNKPSPSELQMRRTQRVVGGYVKEPEKGLHENIVQFDFRSLYPSIIISKNISPDTLTHDTGEECYIAPESGYRFRKKPRGFVPSIIGQILDERVKIKNQMRAAEEPMEKRILDVQQEALKRLANTMYGVYGYTRFRWYSLECAEAITAWGRKYIKKTIKEAERFGFHTVYADTDGFYATYRKK
;
A
#
# COMPACT_ATOMS: atom_id res chain seq x y z
N MET A 1 7.00 -23.46 -19.60
CA MET A 1 7.10 -22.00 -19.43
C MET A 1 5.69 -21.46 -19.29
N GLY A 2 5.31 -21.08 -18.09
CA GLY A 2 3.97 -20.55 -17.77
C GLY A 2 3.98 -19.02 -17.71
N LYS A 3 2.80 -18.40 -17.66
CA LYS A 3 2.65 -16.97 -17.40
C LYS A 3 1.51 -16.77 -16.42
N MET A 4 1.67 -15.82 -15.50
CA MET A 4 0.59 -15.45 -14.59
C MET A 4 0.61 -13.96 -14.26
N ILE A 5 -0.52 -13.40 -13.86
CA ILE A 5 -0.59 -12.13 -13.14
C ILE A 5 -0.21 -12.42 -11.68
N LEU A 6 0.87 -11.80 -11.21
CA LEU A 6 1.29 -11.93 -9.82
C LEU A 6 0.31 -11.20 -8.91
N LEU A 7 -0.41 -11.93 -8.05
CA LEU A 7 -1.40 -11.38 -7.12
C LEU A 7 -0.78 -11.07 -5.77
N ASP A 8 -0.21 -12.09 -5.14
CA ASP A 8 0.34 -12.02 -3.79
C ASP A 8 1.60 -12.87 -3.67
N ILE A 9 2.33 -12.69 -2.56
CA ILE A 9 3.57 -13.41 -2.29
C ILE A 9 3.74 -13.62 -0.78
N ASP A 10 4.24 -14.78 -0.41
CA ASP A 10 4.79 -15.02 0.92
C ASP A 10 5.96 -16.00 0.89
N TYR A 11 6.29 -16.57 2.05
CA TYR A 11 7.19 -17.71 2.13
C TYR A 11 6.72 -18.69 3.20
N VAL A 12 7.12 -19.94 3.03
CA VAL A 12 6.98 -21.01 4.03
C VAL A 12 8.34 -21.65 4.29
N THR A 13 8.45 -22.46 5.33
CA THR A 13 9.63 -23.28 5.58
C THR A 13 9.29 -24.72 5.25
N VAL A 14 10.07 -25.33 4.35
CA VAL A 14 9.94 -26.75 3.96
C VAL A 14 11.31 -27.38 4.12
N GLU A 15 11.42 -28.38 5.00
CA GLU A 15 12.70 -29.06 5.29
C GLU A 15 13.83 -28.07 5.67
N ASP A 16 13.52 -27.12 6.56
CA ASP A 16 14.41 -26.03 7.00
C ASP A 16 14.85 -25.04 5.91
N ILE A 17 14.34 -25.18 4.68
CA ILE A 17 14.61 -24.27 3.56
C ILE A 17 13.45 -23.26 3.46
N PRO A 18 13.74 -21.94 3.37
CA PRO A 18 12.71 -20.96 3.08
C PRO A 18 12.30 -21.06 1.61
N VAL A 19 11.02 -21.28 1.36
CA VAL A 19 10.44 -21.39 0.02
C VAL A 19 9.53 -20.20 -0.22
N ILE A 20 9.88 -19.36 -1.19
CA ILE A 20 9.03 -18.27 -1.67
C ILE A 20 7.82 -18.88 -2.38
N ARG A 21 6.63 -18.35 -2.11
CA ARG A 21 5.41 -18.72 -2.83
C ARG A 21 4.82 -17.49 -3.50
N LEU A 22 4.64 -17.58 -4.80
CA LEU A 22 4.01 -16.57 -5.62
C LEU A 22 2.61 -17.06 -5.98
N PHE A 23 1.59 -16.28 -5.65
CA PHE A 23 0.21 -16.59 -5.98
C PHE A 23 -0.20 -15.75 -7.18
N GLY A 24 -0.80 -16.37 -8.19
CA GLY A 24 -1.24 -15.66 -9.37
C GLY A 24 -2.29 -16.39 -10.18
N LYS A 25 -2.78 -15.75 -11.22
CA LYS A 25 -3.69 -16.38 -12.19
C LYS A 25 -3.13 -16.31 -13.60
N ASP A 26 -3.32 -17.37 -14.37
CA ASP A 26 -2.96 -17.35 -15.80
C ASP A 26 -3.96 -16.54 -16.64
N GLU A 27 -3.82 -16.61 -17.97
CA GLU A 27 -4.70 -15.92 -18.92
C GLU A 27 -6.15 -16.47 -18.91
N ASP A 28 -6.34 -17.71 -18.46
CA ASP A 28 -7.63 -18.40 -18.37
C ASP A 28 -8.25 -18.28 -16.96
N ASN A 29 -7.73 -17.36 -16.13
CA ASN A 29 -8.16 -17.14 -14.73
C ASN A 29 -7.96 -18.37 -13.82
N ARG A 30 -7.09 -19.32 -14.21
CA ARG A 30 -6.74 -20.50 -13.41
C ARG A 30 -5.70 -20.12 -12.34
N PRO A 31 -5.90 -20.54 -11.08
CA PRO A 31 -4.99 -20.21 -9.98
C PRO A 31 -3.69 -21.02 -10.08
N ILE A 32 -2.57 -20.32 -9.88
CA ILE A 32 -1.21 -20.87 -9.86
C ILE A 32 -0.52 -20.50 -8.55
N ILE A 33 0.19 -21.45 -7.95
CA ILE A 33 1.17 -21.23 -6.90
C ILE A 33 2.54 -21.60 -7.45
N ALA A 34 3.42 -20.61 -7.66
CA ALA A 34 4.80 -20.85 -8.06
C ALA A 34 5.73 -20.83 -6.84
N LEU A 35 6.60 -21.83 -6.73
CA LEU A 35 7.50 -22.06 -5.61
C LEU A 35 8.95 -21.80 -6.03
N ASP A 36 9.68 -21.01 -5.26
CA ASP A 36 11.12 -20.77 -5.45
C ASP A 36 11.90 -21.06 -4.17
N ARG A 37 12.79 -22.04 -4.22
CA ARG A 37 13.66 -22.48 -3.11
C ARG A 37 15.07 -21.91 -3.19
N SER A 38 15.41 -21.21 -4.27
CA SER A 38 16.78 -20.78 -4.57
C SER A 38 17.15 -19.48 -3.85
N PHE A 39 16.16 -18.67 -3.47
CA PHE A 39 16.42 -17.37 -2.88
C PHE A 39 16.91 -17.47 -1.44
N LYS A 40 18.03 -16.81 -1.15
CA LYS A 40 18.62 -16.78 0.20
C LYS A 40 18.47 -15.40 0.85
N PRO A 41 18.13 -15.33 2.15
CA PRO A 41 18.13 -14.08 2.90
C PRO A 41 19.56 -13.54 3.06
N TYR A 42 19.70 -12.21 3.12
CA TYR A 42 20.99 -11.58 3.40
C TYR A 42 20.82 -10.25 4.14
N ILE A 43 21.92 -9.78 4.72
CA ILE A 43 22.09 -8.44 5.31
C ILE A 43 23.42 -7.86 4.86
N TYR A 44 23.65 -6.56 5.03
CA TYR A 44 24.96 -5.96 4.77
C TYR A 44 25.62 -5.53 6.08
N ALA A 45 26.92 -5.78 6.20
CA ALA A 45 27.79 -5.16 7.19
C ALA A 45 28.61 -4.06 6.53
N VAL A 46 28.66 -2.90 7.17
CA VAL A 46 29.52 -1.77 6.82
C VAL A 46 30.81 -1.92 7.63
N PRO A 47 31.95 -2.25 7.00
CA PRO A 47 33.20 -2.49 7.71
C PRO A 47 33.93 -1.19 8.05
N SER A 48 34.65 -1.16 9.16
CA SER A 48 35.67 -0.12 9.41
C SER A 48 36.95 -0.37 8.61
N ASP A 49 37.26 -1.65 8.41
CA ASP A 49 38.34 -2.18 7.58
C ASP A 49 37.82 -3.49 6.97
N VAL A 50 37.92 -3.64 5.65
CA VAL A 50 37.25 -4.74 4.93
C VAL A 50 37.86 -6.09 5.32
N ASP A 51 39.18 -6.20 5.27
CA ASP A 51 39.89 -7.47 5.52
C ASP A 51 39.68 -7.93 6.97
N SER A 52 39.86 -7.03 7.94
CA SER A 52 39.71 -7.39 9.35
C SER A 52 38.25 -7.73 9.70
N CYS A 53 37.27 -7.07 9.07
CA CYS A 53 35.85 -7.39 9.27
C CYS A 53 35.47 -8.73 8.65
N LEU A 54 36.04 -9.10 7.50
CA LEU A 54 35.87 -10.44 6.91
C LEU A 54 36.41 -11.52 7.86
N ASP A 55 37.64 -11.35 8.36
CA ASP A 55 38.25 -12.30 9.29
C ASP A 55 37.40 -12.50 10.56
N GLU A 56 36.83 -11.42 11.11
CA GLU A 56 35.92 -11.48 12.27
C GLU A 56 34.61 -12.21 11.95
N LEU A 57 34.03 -11.96 10.77
CA LEU A 57 32.79 -12.62 10.34
C LEU A 57 33.02 -14.12 10.09
N GLU A 58 34.11 -14.49 9.44
CA GLU A 58 34.50 -15.89 9.25
C GLU A 58 34.77 -16.58 10.59
N GLY A 59 35.52 -15.92 11.49
CA GLY A 59 35.77 -16.40 12.85
C GLY A 59 34.50 -16.53 13.70
N ALA A 60 33.47 -15.72 13.40
CA ALA A 60 32.14 -15.82 13.99
C ALA A 60 31.26 -16.91 13.35
N GLY A 61 31.75 -17.64 12.35
CA GLY A 61 31.07 -18.78 11.72
C GLY A 61 30.09 -18.39 10.60
N PHE A 62 30.28 -17.23 9.96
CA PHE A 62 29.58 -16.88 8.72
C PHE A 62 30.38 -17.41 7.53
N GLU A 63 29.76 -18.24 6.69
CA GLU A 63 30.44 -18.95 5.60
C GLU A 63 30.25 -18.28 4.23
N ASP A 64 29.11 -17.63 4.00
CA ASP A 64 28.70 -17.11 2.69
C ASP A 64 28.74 -15.57 2.73
N LEU A 65 29.92 -15.03 2.37
CA LEU A 65 30.27 -13.61 2.46
C LEU A 65 30.69 -13.08 1.08
N GLU A 66 30.08 -11.97 0.65
CA GLU A 66 30.42 -11.31 -0.62
C GLU A 66 30.83 -9.85 -0.36
N VAL A 67 32.07 -9.47 -0.70
CA VAL A 67 32.50 -8.07 -0.69
C VAL A 67 32.00 -7.38 -1.95
N MET A 68 31.41 -6.20 -1.80
CA MET A 68 30.94 -5.42 -2.93
C MET A 68 30.83 -3.94 -2.65
N GLU A 69 30.92 -3.12 -3.70
CA GLU A 69 30.70 -1.69 -3.62
C GLU A 69 29.18 -1.37 -3.55
N ARG A 70 28.83 -0.41 -2.71
CA ARG A 70 27.52 0.24 -2.61
C ARG A 70 27.70 1.73 -2.40
N LYS A 71 26.60 2.48 -2.41
CA LYS A 71 26.58 3.89 -2.04
C LYS A 71 25.88 4.08 -0.69
N ASP A 72 26.51 4.80 0.23
CA ASP A 72 25.85 5.30 1.45
C ASP A 72 25.77 6.82 1.38
N LEU A 73 24.56 7.34 1.24
CA LEU A 73 24.27 8.75 1.00
C LEU A 73 25.09 9.31 -0.17
N GLY A 74 25.04 8.60 -1.29
CA GLY A 74 25.72 8.93 -2.55
C GLY A 74 27.24 8.77 -2.53
N ARG A 75 27.84 8.30 -1.43
CA ARG A 75 29.29 8.04 -1.34
C ARG A 75 29.57 6.56 -1.57
N PRO A 76 30.47 6.18 -2.49
CA PRO A 76 30.83 4.79 -2.66
C PRO A 76 31.53 4.28 -1.40
N ILE A 77 31.11 3.11 -0.93
CA ILE A 77 31.71 2.38 0.19
C ILE A 77 31.73 0.88 -0.14
N ASP A 78 32.72 0.16 0.38
CA ASP A 78 32.71 -1.29 0.38
C ASP A 78 31.82 -1.81 1.51
N VAL A 79 31.05 -2.85 1.22
CA VAL A 79 30.24 -3.57 2.21
C VAL A 79 30.43 -5.07 2.06
N ILE A 80 30.17 -5.80 3.15
CA ILE A 80 30.17 -7.25 3.17
C ILE A 80 28.71 -7.71 3.23
N LYS A 81 28.24 -8.37 2.17
CA LYS A 81 26.93 -9.01 2.14
C LYS A 81 27.04 -10.37 2.82
N ILE A 82 26.29 -10.54 3.90
CA ILE A 82 26.25 -11.76 4.70
C ILE A 82 25.02 -12.55 4.28
N ILE A 83 25.23 -13.67 3.59
CA ILE A 83 24.16 -14.54 3.12
C ILE A 83 23.84 -15.57 4.22
N LEU A 84 22.54 -15.73 4.49
CA LEU A 84 22.03 -16.52 5.60
C LEU A 84 21.24 -17.72 5.09
N ARG A 85 21.09 -18.74 5.93
CA ARG A 85 20.34 -19.96 5.58
C ARG A 85 18.83 -19.75 5.67
N HIS A 86 18.35 -19.09 6.73
CA HIS A 86 16.92 -18.90 6.95
C HIS A 86 16.57 -17.47 7.44
N PRO A 87 15.47 -16.85 6.96
CA PRO A 87 15.13 -15.46 7.30
C PRO A 87 14.80 -15.25 8.78
N GLN A 88 14.33 -16.31 9.47
CA GLN A 88 14.06 -16.24 10.91
C GLN A 88 15.33 -16.12 11.76
N GLU A 89 16.52 -16.35 11.20
CA GLU A 89 17.78 -16.19 11.92
C GLU A 89 18.24 -14.73 12.00
N VAL A 90 17.77 -13.87 11.08
CA VAL A 90 18.18 -12.45 10.97
C VAL A 90 18.10 -11.71 12.32
N PRO A 91 17.02 -11.81 13.12
CA PRO A 91 16.93 -11.10 14.40
C PRO A 91 17.98 -11.52 15.43
N ARG A 92 18.42 -12.78 15.42
CA ARG A 92 19.47 -13.29 16.32
C ARG A 92 20.85 -12.90 15.80
N ILE A 93 21.05 -13.05 14.49
CA ILE A 93 22.33 -12.82 13.82
C ILE A 93 22.72 -11.33 13.85
N ARG A 94 21.75 -10.42 13.70
CA ARG A 94 22.04 -8.99 13.71
C ARG A 94 22.74 -8.54 14.99
N GLU A 95 22.35 -9.06 16.16
CA GLU A 95 22.98 -8.64 17.43
C GLU A 95 24.41 -9.19 17.54
N LYS A 96 24.64 -10.41 17.05
CA LYS A 96 25.96 -11.03 16.99
C LYS A 96 26.89 -10.23 16.06
N VAL A 97 26.46 -9.97 14.83
CA VAL A 97 27.23 -9.21 13.84
C VAL A 97 27.51 -7.79 14.33
N LYS A 98 26.55 -7.14 14.98
CA LYS A 98 26.69 -5.76 15.49
C LYS A 98 27.68 -5.65 16.65
N SER A 99 27.95 -6.76 17.35
CA SER A 99 28.89 -6.80 18.47
C SER A 99 30.35 -6.98 18.05
N LEU A 100 30.62 -7.24 16.76
CA LEU A 100 31.96 -7.38 16.21
C LEU A 100 32.65 -6.01 16.14
N GLU A 101 33.95 -5.95 16.41
CA GLU A 101 34.69 -4.70 16.55
C GLU A 101 34.76 -3.93 15.23
N HIS A 102 34.90 -4.65 14.12
CA HIS A 102 35.12 -4.06 12.81
C HIS A 102 33.84 -3.89 11.98
N VAL A 103 32.68 -4.18 12.57
CA VAL A 103 31.37 -3.87 12.00
C VAL A 103 30.90 -2.52 12.54
N GLN A 104 30.95 -1.48 11.70
CA GLN A 104 30.45 -0.15 12.07
C GLN A 104 28.92 -0.14 12.15
N GLU A 105 28.27 -0.79 11.17
CA GLU A 105 26.82 -0.82 11.09
C GLU A 105 26.32 -2.02 10.29
N ILE A 106 25.10 -2.47 10.58
CA ILE A 106 24.37 -3.43 9.76
C ILE A 106 23.27 -2.70 9.01
N ARG A 107 23.11 -2.97 7.72
CA ARG A 107 22.07 -2.39 6.86
C ARG A 107 21.11 -3.49 6.37
N GLU A 108 19.90 -3.06 6.04
CA GLU A 108 18.86 -3.88 5.37
C GLU A 108 18.38 -5.12 6.14
N HIS A 109 18.71 -5.23 7.42
CA HIS A 109 18.35 -6.37 8.28
C HIS A 109 16.85 -6.42 8.68
N ASP A 110 16.05 -5.46 8.25
CA ASP A 110 14.62 -5.35 8.58
C ASP A 110 13.70 -5.38 7.35
N ILE A 111 14.24 -5.72 6.18
CA ILE A 111 13.45 -5.96 4.97
C ILE A 111 12.86 -7.38 5.04
N PRO A 112 11.52 -7.55 5.06
CA PRO A 112 10.91 -8.87 5.06
C PRO A 112 11.31 -9.69 3.83
N PHE A 113 11.58 -10.99 4.04
CA PHE A 113 12.13 -11.89 3.03
C PHE A 113 11.37 -11.89 1.69
N TYR A 114 10.04 -11.97 1.73
CA TYR A 114 9.21 -11.92 0.53
C TYR A 114 9.28 -10.55 -0.20
N ARG A 115 9.44 -9.44 0.54
CA ARG A 115 9.61 -8.12 -0.08
C ARG A 115 10.99 -7.98 -0.69
N ARG A 116 12.02 -8.53 -0.04
CA ARG A 116 13.38 -8.61 -0.59
C ARG A 116 13.32 -9.36 -1.93
N TYR A 117 12.68 -10.53 -1.97
CA TYR A 117 12.48 -11.29 -3.23
C TYR A 117 11.86 -10.46 -4.36
N LEU A 118 10.81 -9.67 -4.07
CA LEU A 118 10.20 -8.79 -5.07
C LEU A 118 11.16 -7.71 -5.60
N ILE A 119 12.05 -7.20 -4.74
CA ILE A 119 13.00 -6.15 -5.08
C ILE A 119 14.18 -6.71 -5.88
N ASP A 120 14.79 -7.82 -5.44
CA ASP A 120 15.96 -8.43 -6.11
C ASP A 120 15.64 -8.92 -7.52
N ASN A 121 14.46 -9.51 -7.69
CA ASN A 121 14.04 -10.12 -8.96
C ASN A 121 13.21 -9.16 -9.84
N ASP A 122 13.15 -7.87 -9.48
CA ASP A 122 12.38 -6.85 -10.18
C ASP A 122 10.92 -7.26 -10.50
N LEU A 123 10.24 -7.82 -9.49
CA LEU A 123 8.88 -8.32 -9.58
C LEU A 123 7.88 -7.31 -9.05
N PHE A 124 6.81 -7.09 -9.81
CA PHE A 124 5.76 -6.14 -9.45
C PHE A 124 4.41 -6.87 -9.35
N PRO A 125 3.80 -6.94 -8.16
CA PRO A 125 2.43 -7.43 -8.06
C PRO A 125 1.47 -6.62 -8.95
N MET A 126 0.39 -7.26 -9.41
CA MET A 126 -0.52 -6.78 -10.46
C MET A 126 0.13 -6.63 -11.85
N SER A 127 1.29 -7.24 -12.06
CA SER A 127 1.94 -7.34 -13.38
C SER A 127 2.04 -8.80 -13.82
N LYS A 128 2.15 -9.01 -15.12
CA LYS A 128 2.38 -10.33 -15.69
C LYS A 128 3.83 -10.77 -15.46
N ILE A 129 4.03 -12.01 -15.06
CA ILE A 129 5.34 -12.62 -14.88
C ILE A 129 5.45 -13.91 -15.71
N GLU A 130 6.65 -14.17 -16.21
CA GLU A 130 7.02 -15.42 -16.87
C GLU A 130 7.58 -16.41 -15.86
N LEU A 131 7.09 -17.64 -15.91
CA LEU A 131 7.49 -18.74 -15.04
C LEU A 131 8.24 -19.79 -15.86
N LYS A 132 9.38 -20.22 -15.35
CA LYS A 132 10.13 -21.38 -15.87
C LYS A 132 10.34 -22.36 -14.74
N GLY A 133 9.86 -23.56 -14.96
CA GLY A 133 9.65 -24.55 -13.93
C GLY A 133 8.80 -25.69 -14.47
N HIS A 134 8.51 -26.63 -13.58
CA HIS A 134 7.72 -27.82 -13.88
C HIS A 134 6.56 -27.93 -12.89
N SER A 135 5.40 -28.38 -13.39
CA SER A 135 4.23 -28.59 -12.55
C SER A 135 4.47 -29.80 -11.65
N ILE A 136 4.12 -29.68 -10.37
CA ILE A 136 4.25 -30.75 -9.37
C ILE A 136 2.88 -31.14 -8.82
N GLU A 137 2.68 -32.43 -8.58
CA GLU A 137 1.53 -32.91 -7.81
C GLU A 137 1.81 -32.65 -6.33
N SER A 138 0.96 -31.85 -5.69
CA SER A 138 1.07 -31.65 -4.25
C SER A 138 0.27 -32.69 -3.51
N SER A 139 0.96 -33.58 -2.78
CA SER A 139 0.34 -34.53 -1.86
C SER A 139 -0.31 -33.86 -0.63
N SER A 140 -0.08 -32.57 -0.42
CA SER A 140 -0.49 -31.81 0.78
C SER A 140 -1.41 -30.61 0.51
N ILE A 141 -1.61 -30.22 -0.76
CA ILE A 141 -2.58 -29.17 -1.16
C ILE A 141 -3.77 -29.88 -1.79
N SER A 142 -4.83 -30.04 -1.01
CA SER A 142 -6.01 -30.86 -1.36
C SER A 142 -6.90 -30.30 -2.48
N SER A 143 -6.55 -29.18 -3.11
CA SER A 143 -7.39 -28.59 -4.16
C SER A 143 -6.93 -29.06 -5.54
N SER A 144 -7.71 -29.93 -6.18
CA SER A 144 -7.51 -30.42 -7.55
C SER A 144 -7.39 -29.31 -8.61
N ASP A 145 -7.75 -28.08 -8.26
CA ASP A 145 -7.97 -26.98 -9.21
C ASP A 145 -6.89 -25.89 -9.16
N VAL A 146 -5.81 -26.08 -8.38
CA VAL A 146 -4.68 -25.14 -8.29
C VAL A 146 -3.44 -25.78 -8.88
N GLU A 147 -2.88 -25.15 -9.91
CA GLU A 147 -1.61 -25.60 -10.49
C GLU A 147 -0.46 -25.14 -9.60
N ILE A 148 0.46 -26.06 -9.29
CA ILE A 148 1.65 -25.76 -8.50
C ILE A 148 2.88 -25.95 -9.38
N ILE A 149 3.72 -24.92 -9.47
CA ILE A 149 4.90 -24.91 -10.33
C ILE A 149 6.13 -24.73 -9.44
N GLU A 150 7.03 -25.71 -9.44
CA GLU A 150 8.36 -25.55 -8.86
C GLU A 150 9.25 -24.83 -9.88
N LEU A 151 9.82 -23.69 -9.49
CA LEU A 151 10.60 -22.84 -10.39
C LEU A 151 12.05 -23.30 -10.51
N ASP A 152 12.54 -23.37 -11.74
CA ASP A 152 13.94 -23.68 -12.05
C ASP A 152 14.82 -22.42 -11.93
N GLU A 153 14.24 -21.24 -12.15
CA GLU A 153 14.87 -19.93 -12.00
C GLU A 153 13.85 -18.88 -11.51
N PRO A 154 14.30 -17.78 -10.87
CA PRO A 154 13.40 -16.69 -10.48
C PRO A 154 12.60 -16.17 -11.69
N PRO A 155 11.32 -15.82 -11.50
CA PRO A 155 10.47 -15.39 -12.59
C PRO A 155 10.86 -14.00 -13.07
N ARG A 156 10.31 -13.59 -14.22
CA ARG A 156 10.64 -12.30 -14.84
C ARG A 156 9.37 -11.50 -15.12
N THR A 157 9.36 -10.23 -14.75
CA THR A 157 8.27 -9.32 -15.11
C THR A 157 8.23 -9.12 -16.62
N ILE A 158 7.04 -9.28 -17.21
CA ILE A 158 6.78 -8.96 -18.61
C ILE A 158 5.90 -7.72 -18.67
N ARG A 159 6.17 -6.82 -19.62
CA ARG A 159 5.32 -5.67 -19.87
C ARG A 159 3.90 -6.14 -20.21
N SER A 160 2.94 -5.75 -19.39
CA SER A 160 1.52 -6.05 -19.59
C SER A 160 0.66 -4.81 -19.39
N GLY A 161 -0.54 -4.86 -19.95
CA GLY A 161 -1.60 -3.90 -19.63
C GLY A 161 -2.03 -4.00 -18.17
N PHE A 162 -3.04 -3.20 -17.85
CA PHE A 162 -3.73 -3.26 -16.57
C PHE A 162 -4.48 -4.60 -16.47
N PRO A 163 -4.30 -5.40 -15.40
CA PRO A 163 -4.97 -6.70 -15.33
C PRO A 163 -6.46 -6.52 -15.04
N GLU A 164 -7.29 -7.30 -15.71
CA GLU A 164 -8.68 -7.49 -15.34
C GLU A 164 -8.75 -8.59 -14.30
N LEU A 165 -9.23 -8.27 -13.09
CA LEU A 165 -9.31 -9.19 -11.98
C LEU A 165 -10.75 -9.39 -11.56
N GLU A 166 -11.10 -10.63 -11.27
CA GLU A 166 -12.38 -10.97 -10.68
C GLU A 166 -12.50 -10.41 -9.26
N ILE A 167 -13.55 -9.62 -9.03
CA ILE A 167 -13.90 -9.04 -7.75
C ILE A 167 -15.14 -9.75 -7.24
N LEU A 168 -15.08 -10.31 -6.04
CA LEU A 168 -16.23 -10.76 -5.28
C LEU A 168 -16.42 -9.82 -4.09
N ALA A 169 -17.52 -9.07 -4.07
CA ALA A 169 -17.93 -8.30 -2.91
C ALA A 169 -18.76 -9.16 -1.97
N PHE A 170 -18.59 -8.95 -0.67
CA PHE A 170 -19.42 -9.59 0.35
C PHE A 170 -19.77 -8.62 1.49
N ASP A 171 -20.87 -8.93 2.18
CA ASP A 171 -21.38 -8.22 3.35
C ASP A 171 -22.18 -9.20 4.22
N ILE A 172 -22.23 -8.98 5.55
CA ILE A 172 -23.02 -9.82 6.47
C ILE A 172 -24.04 -8.98 7.24
N GLU A 173 -25.20 -9.58 7.53
CA GLU A 173 -26.12 -9.05 8.52
C GLU A 173 -26.25 -9.99 9.70
N VAL A 174 -26.39 -9.41 10.88
CA VAL A 174 -26.37 -10.13 12.16
C VAL A 174 -27.64 -9.82 12.93
N TYR A 175 -28.23 -10.84 13.55
CA TYR A 175 -29.36 -10.66 14.45
C TYR A 175 -28.96 -9.76 15.63
N ASN A 176 -29.78 -8.77 15.99
CA ASN A 176 -29.35 -7.75 16.97
C ASN A 176 -30.46 -7.19 17.88
N PRO A 177 -31.28 -8.02 18.54
CA PRO A 177 -32.42 -7.59 19.37
C PRO A 177 -32.02 -6.80 20.63
N HIS A 178 -30.72 -6.78 20.96
CA HIS A 178 -30.18 -6.13 22.15
C HIS A 178 -29.21 -4.98 21.82
N GLY A 179 -29.25 -4.46 20.58
CA GLY A 179 -28.42 -3.35 20.13
C GLY A 179 -27.13 -3.81 19.48
N MET A 180 -25.96 -3.51 20.05
CA MET A 180 -24.68 -3.87 19.44
C MET A 180 -24.51 -5.40 19.46
N PRO A 181 -24.31 -6.06 18.29
CA PRO A 181 -24.30 -7.51 18.21
C PRO A 181 -23.07 -8.11 18.90
N ASN A 182 -23.25 -9.26 19.54
CA ASN A 182 -22.23 -10.03 20.22
C ASN A 182 -22.06 -11.40 19.54
N PRO A 183 -20.90 -11.69 18.93
CA PRO A 183 -20.69 -12.94 18.20
C PRO A 183 -20.74 -14.20 19.08
N GLU A 184 -20.71 -14.08 20.41
CA GLU A 184 -20.93 -15.23 21.30
C GLU A 184 -22.39 -15.67 21.40
N LYS A 185 -23.33 -14.82 21.00
CA LYS A 185 -24.77 -15.03 21.21
C LYS A 185 -25.56 -14.86 19.94
N ASP A 186 -25.32 -13.76 19.23
CA ASP A 186 -26.16 -13.36 18.12
C ASP A 186 -25.63 -13.98 16.81
N GLU A 187 -26.56 -14.49 16.01
CA GLU A 187 -26.30 -15.28 14.81
C GLU A 187 -26.16 -14.39 13.58
N ILE A 188 -25.33 -14.81 12.62
CA ILE A 188 -25.35 -14.26 11.27
C ILE A 188 -26.62 -14.78 10.58
N ILE A 189 -27.46 -13.86 10.12
CA ILE A 189 -28.78 -14.17 9.53
C ILE A 189 -28.73 -14.21 8.00
N MET A 190 -27.79 -13.49 7.39
CA MET A 190 -27.53 -13.58 5.96
C MET A 190 -26.10 -13.14 5.59
N ILE A 191 -25.62 -13.66 4.46
CA ILE A 191 -24.40 -13.19 3.79
C ILE A 191 -24.75 -12.86 2.33
N SER A 192 -24.47 -11.63 1.95
CA SER A 192 -24.70 -11.11 0.61
C SER A 192 -23.41 -11.15 -0.21
N LEU A 193 -23.52 -11.51 -1.49
CA LEU A 193 -22.41 -11.69 -2.43
C LEU A 193 -22.75 -11.07 -3.79
N TYR A 194 -21.78 -10.37 -4.39
CA TYR A 194 -21.93 -9.81 -5.73
C TYR A 194 -20.60 -9.74 -6.48
N ASN A 195 -20.55 -10.29 -7.70
CA ASN A 195 -19.36 -10.29 -8.56
C ASN A 195 -19.45 -9.34 -9.77
N GLY A 196 -20.43 -8.43 -9.77
CA GLY A 196 -20.71 -7.55 -10.91
C GLY A 196 -21.73 -8.12 -11.91
N ARG A 197 -22.08 -9.40 -11.80
CA ARG A 197 -23.06 -10.07 -12.67
C ARG A 197 -24.11 -10.82 -11.87
N GLU A 198 -23.65 -11.69 -10.98
CA GLU A 198 -24.49 -12.57 -10.16
C GLU A 198 -24.67 -11.96 -8.78
N LYS A 199 -25.93 -11.94 -8.33
CA LYS A 199 -26.35 -11.49 -7.01
C LYS A 199 -26.81 -12.70 -6.23
N ARG A 200 -26.32 -12.85 -5.00
CA ARG A 200 -26.70 -13.96 -4.14
C ARG A 200 -26.75 -13.50 -2.69
N ILE A 201 -27.77 -13.92 -1.97
CA ILE A 201 -27.88 -13.81 -0.52
C ILE A 201 -28.08 -15.22 0.01
N ILE A 202 -27.21 -15.67 0.90
CA ILE A 202 -27.38 -16.92 1.63
C ILE A 202 -28.08 -16.54 2.94
N SER A 203 -29.21 -17.16 3.27
CA SER A 203 -29.98 -16.77 4.47
C SER A 203 -30.69 -17.95 5.11
N THR A 204 -30.88 -17.90 6.43
CA THR A 204 -31.59 -18.92 7.22
C THR A 204 -33.11 -18.78 7.16
N GLU A 205 -33.62 -17.71 6.55
CA GLU A 205 -35.04 -17.48 6.33
C GLU A 205 -35.28 -16.89 4.93
N GLY A 206 -36.52 -16.96 4.42
CA GLY A 206 -36.89 -16.40 3.12
C GLY A 206 -37.00 -17.43 2.00
N GLY A 207 -36.56 -17.09 0.79
CA GLY A 207 -36.49 -18.01 -0.36
C GLY A 207 -37.51 -17.81 -1.49
N HIS A 208 -38.31 -16.73 -1.49
CA HIS A 208 -39.20 -16.40 -2.61
C HIS A 208 -38.64 -15.36 -3.59
N LEU A 209 -37.49 -14.76 -3.26
CA LEU A 209 -36.74 -13.87 -4.16
C LEU A 209 -35.66 -14.70 -4.86
N ASP A 210 -35.53 -14.56 -6.18
CA ASP A 210 -34.62 -15.37 -7.02
C ASP A 210 -33.14 -15.30 -6.61
N PHE A 211 -32.74 -14.24 -5.89
CA PHE A 211 -31.39 -14.03 -5.42
C PHE A 211 -31.17 -14.47 -3.95
N VAL A 212 -32.18 -15.03 -3.28
CA VAL A 212 -32.08 -15.51 -1.89
C VAL A 212 -32.04 -17.04 -1.89
N GLU A 213 -30.89 -17.59 -1.49
CA GLU A 213 -30.63 -19.00 -1.27
C GLU A 213 -30.93 -19.34 0.21
N LEU A 214 -32.00 -20.10 0.43
CA LEU A 214 -32.42 -20.54 1.76
C LEU A 214 -31.58 -21.74 2.22
N VAL A 215 -31.00 -21.64 3.41
CA VAL A 215 -30.25 -22.73 4.10
C VAL A 215 -30.90 -23.06 5.45
N GLU A 216 -30.57 -24.23 6.01
CA GLU A 216 -31.21 -24.75 7.23
C GLU A 216 -30.83 -23.97 8.48
N ASP A 217 -29.56 -23.60 8.63
CA ASP A 217 -29.04 -22.93 9.83
C ASP A 217 -27.78 -22.06 9.53
N GLU A 218 -27.29 -21.35 10.56
CA GLU A 218 -26.10 -20.50 10.43
C GLU A 218 -24.84 -21.31 10.06
N LYS A 219 -24.78 -22.60 10.46
CA LYS A 219 -23.65 -23.46 10.14
C LYS A 219 -23.59 -23.72 8.64
N GLU A 220 -24.72 -24.10 8.04
CA GLU A 220 -24.84 -24.30 6.60
C GLU A 220 -24.62 -22.98 5.83
N LEU A 221 -25.06 -21.84 6.38
CA LEU A 221 -24.77 -20.51 5.83
C LEU A 221 -23.26 -20.24 5.72
N LEU A 222 -22.49 -20.52 6.78
CA LEU A 222 -21.04 -20.33 6.79
C LEU A 222 -20.30 -21.36 5.91
N GLU A 223 -20.79 -22.60 5.86
CA GLU A 223 -20.26 -23.64 4.97
C GLU A 223 -20.46 -23.27 3.50
N ASN A 224 -21.65 -22.77 3.13
CA ASN A 224 -21.92 -22.28 1.77
C ASN A 224 -21.06 -21.07 1.40
N PHE A 225 -20.92 -20.09 2.29
CA PHE A 225 -20.01 -18.96 2.07
C PHE A 225 -18.57 -19.41 1.82
N ALA A 226 -18.07 -20.35 2.63
CA ALA A 226 -16.73 -20.89 2.46
C ALA A 226 -16.58 -21.64 1.13
N GLU A 227 -17.58 -22.43 0.73
CA GLU A 227 -17.56 -23.19 -0.51
C GLU A 227 -17.60 -22.29 -1.75
N ILE A 228 -18.38 -21.21 -1.73
CA ILE A 228 -18.42 -20.23 -2.83
C ILE A 228 -17.04 -19.61 -3.04
N ILE A 229 -16.33 -19.22 -1.97
CA ILE A 229 -14.99 -18.65 -2.09
C ILE A 229 -13.99 -19.69 -2.57
N LYS A 230 -14.05 -20.93 -2.05
CA LYS A 230 -13.16 -22.04 -2.46
C LYS A 230 -13.34 -22.46 -3.92
N SER A 231 -14.58 -22.45 -4.41
CA SER A 231 -14.90 -22.85 -5.78
C SER A 231 -14.57 -21.74 -6.78
N SER A 232 -15.01 -20.50 -6.52
CA SER A 232 -14.76 -19.36 -7.40
C SER A 232 -13.31 -18.88 -7.39
N LYS A 233 -12.60 -19.02 -6.27
CA LYS A 233 -11.21 -18.55 -6.06
C LYS A 233 -11.01 -17.12 -6.61
N PRO A 234 -11.79 -16.14 -6.12
CA PRO A 234 -11.75 -14.79 -6.67
C PRO A 234 -10.36 -14.21 -6.47
N ALA A 235 -9.89 -13.41 -7.43
CA ALA A 235 -8.62 -12.72 -7.27
C ALA A 235 -8.70 -11.72 -6.11
N LEU A 236 -9.83 -11.00 -6.02
CA LEU A 236 -10.11 -9.99 -5.01
C LEU A 236 -11.40 -10.34 -4.25
N LEU A 237 -11.31 -10.41 -2.92
CA LEU A 237 -12.48 -10.46 -2.04
C LEU A 237 -12.59 -9.11 -1.32
N VAL A 238 -13.71 -8.41 -1.51
CA VAL A 238 -13.86 -7.03 -1.05
C VAL A 238 -15.02 -6.90 -0.07
N GLY A 239 -14.80 -6.14 1.00
CA GLY A 239 -15.83 -5.81 1.99
C GLY A 239 -15.66 -4.37 2.46
N TYR A 240 -16.59 -3.88 3.27
CA TYR A 240 -16.53 -2.53 3.82
C TYR A 240 -16.50 -2.59 5.36
N ASN A 241 -15.35 -2.23 5.95
CA ASN A 241 -15.04 -2.42 7.37
C ASN A 241 -14.91 -3.91 7.79
N SER A 242 -14.65 -4.77 6.81
CA SER A 242 -14.53 -6.22 6.95
C SER A 242 -13.34 -6.70 7.77
N ASP A 243 -12.28 -5.90 7.88
CA ASP A 243 -11.16 -6.24 8.76
C ASP A 243 -11.52 -6.08 10.26
N ASN A 244 -12.48 -5.21 10.59
CA ASN A 244 -12.83 -4.85 11.96
C ASN A 244 -14.16 -5.48 12.43
N PHE A 245 -15.08 -5.77 11.52
CA PHE A 245 -16.40 -6.32 11.86
C PHE A 245 -16.62 -7.71 11.26
N ASP A 246 -16.78 -7.82 9.94
CA ASP A 246 -17.27 -9.02 9.27
C ASP A 246 -16.41 -10.25 9.55
N PHE A 247 -15.12 -10.21 9.22
CA PHE A 247 -14.25 -11.37 9.42
C PHE A 247 -14.05 -11.74 10.90
N PRO A 248 -13.84 -10.79 11.83
CA PRO A 248 -13.87 -11.10 13.26
C PRO A 248 -15.15 -11.82 13.69
N TYR A 249 -16.32 -11.38 13.19
CA TYR A 249 -17.62 -11.98 13.51
C TYR A 249 -17.75 -13.40 12.92
N ILE A 250 -17.55 -13.54 11.60
CA ILE A 250 -17.57 -14.81 10.86
C ILE A 250 -16.64 -15.84 11.52
N ARG A 251 -15.42 -15.45 11.90
CA ARG A 251 -14.47 -16.35 12.56
C ARG A 251 -14.98 -16.86 13.90
N LYS A 252 -15.50 -15.96 14.73
CA LYS A 252 -15.99 -16.33 16.06
C LYS A 252 -17.22 -17.23 15.96
N ARG A 253 -18.14 -16.97 15.02
CA ARG A 253 -19.31 -17.83 14.76
C ARG A 253 -18.89 -19.18 14.20
N ALA A 254 -17.99 -19.21 13.22
CA ALA A 254 -17.44 -20.45 12.67
C ALA A 254 -16.76 -21.32 13.74
N ASP A 255 -15.97 -20.71 14.64
CA ASP A 255 -15.33 -21.41 15.76
C ASP A 255 -16.36 -22.03 16.72
N LEU A 256 -17.48 -21.33 17.01
CA LEU A 256 -18.56 -21.84 17.87
C LEU A 256 -19.35 -22.99 17.23
N LEU A 257 -19.55 -22.91 15.91
CA LEU A 257 -20.33 -23.88 15.14
C LEU A 257 -19.50 -25.05 14.58
N GLY A 258 -18.17 -24.99 14.74
CA GLY A 258 -17.24 -26.01 14.23
C GLY A 258 -17.05 -25.97 12.71
N VAL A 259 -17.25 -24.81 12.07
CA VAL A 259 -17.06 -24.62 10.62
C VAL A 259 -15.61 -24.25 10.32
N LYS A 260 -15.01 -24.93 9.33
CA LYS A 260 -13.64 -24.64 8.88
C LYS A 260 -13.61 -23.63 7.74
N LEU A 261 -13.02 -22.46 8.00
CA LEU A 261 -12.81 -21.39 7.02
C LEU A 261 -11.50 -21.56 6.23
N ASP A 262 -11.35 -22.72 5.59
CA ASP A 262 -10.16 -23.10 4.81
C ASP A 262 -10.16 -22.47 3.41
N LEU A 263 -10.19 -21.12 3.37
CA LEU A 263 -10.42 -20.35 2.14
C LEU A 263 -9.16 -20.16 1.27
N GLY A 264 -7.97 -20.51 1.79
CA GLY A 264 -6.72 -20.36 1.05
C GLY A 264 -6.60 -21.34 -0.12
N TRP A 265 -5.96 -20.92 -1.21
CA TRP A 265 -5.69 -21.78 -2.36
C TRP A 265 -4.75 -22.95 -2.02
N ASP A 266 -3.96 -22.81 -0.96
CA ASP A 266 -3.13 -23.87 -0.40
C ASP A 266 -3.88 -24.74 0.63
N GLY A 267 -5.21 -24.58 0.75
CA GLY A 267 -6.05 -25.24 1.76
C GLY A 267 -5.91 -24.64 3.16
N SER A 268 -5.19 -23.53 3.34
CA SER A 268 -5.03 -22.92 4.65
C SER A 268 -6.28 -22.18 5.13
N THR A 269 -6.49 -22.21 6.45
CA THR A 269 -7.49 -21.39 7.11
C THR A 269 -7.12 -19.91 7.07
N ILE A 270 -8.14 -19.03 7.07
CA ILE A 270 -7.93 -17.58 7.13
C ILE A 270 -7.16 -17.18 8.38
N LYS A 271 -6.27 -16.20 8.26
CA LYS A 271 -5.45 -15.71 9.39
C LYS A 271 -5.67 -14.23 9.63
N SER A 272 -5.74 -13.85 10.91
CA SER A 272 -5.66 -12.45 11.32
C SER A 272 -4.22 -12.03 11.53
N MET A 273 -3.83 -10.95 10.88
CA MET A 273 -2.52 -10.34 10.97
C MET A 273 -2.62 -9.02 11.73
N ARG A 274 -1.86 -8.88 12.81
CA ARG A 274 -1.76 -7.62 13.56
C ARG A 274 -0.91 -6.60 12.80
N ARG A 275 -1.44 -5.40 12.59
CA ARG A 275 -0.78 -4.25 11.95
C ARG A 275 -0.85 -3.02 12.85
N GLY A 276 0.02 -2.98 13.86
CA GLY A 276 -0.02 -1.94 14.90
C GLY A 276 -1.23 -2.11 15.81
N PHE A 277 -2.16 -1.15 15.77
CA PHE A 277 -3.44 -1.20 16.48
C PHE A 277 -4.57 -1.81 15.65
N ALA A 278 -4.37 -2.01 14.34
CA ALA A 278 -5.34 -2.64 13.46
C ALA A 278 -5.08 -4.14 13.34
N THR A 279 -6.11 -4.90 12.98
CA THR A 279 -6.03 -6.28 12.50
C THR A 279 -6.41 -6.31 11.04
N ALA A 280 -5.88 -7.27 10.28
CA ALA A 280 -6.28 -7.51 8.90
C ALA A 280 -6.44 -8.99 8.63
N THR A 281 -7.50 -9.37 7.92
CA THR A 281 -7.72 -10.77 7.53
C THR A 281 -6.99 -11.09 6.23
N THR A 282 -6.27 -12.20 6.23
CA THR A 282 -5.49 -12.72 5.10
C THR A 282 -6.04 -14.06 4.66
N ILE A 283 -6.14 -14.22 3.34
CA ILE A 283 -6.53 -15.46 2.65
C ILE A 283 -5.41 -15.74 1.65
N LYS A 284 -4.85 -16.95 1.64
CA LYS A 284 -3.72 -17.26 0.75
C LYS A 284 -4.23 -17.42 -0.68
N GLY A 285 -3.66 -16.65 -1.61
CA GLY A 285 -4.07 -16.62 -3.02
C GLY A 285 -5.16 -15.60 -3.36
N THR A 286 -6.12 -15.37 -2.47
CA THR A 286 -7.17 -14.35 -2.65
C THR A 286 -6.82 -13.07 -1.89
N ILE A 287 -6.73 -11.94 -2.60
CA ILE A 287 -6.42 -10.66 -1.98
C ILE A 287 -7.67 -10.10 -1.32
N HIS A 288 -7.71 -10.13 0.01
CA HIS A 288 -8.74 -9.42 0.76
C HIS A 288 -8.48 -7.91 0.78
N VAL A 289 -9.46 -7.11 0.35
CA VAL A 289 -9.44 -5.64 0.46
C VAL A 289 -10.62 -5.14 1.28
N ASP A 290 -10.32 -4.58 2.45
CA ASP A 290 -11.27 -3.75 3.19
C ASP A 290 -11.26 -2.33 2.60
N LEU A 291 -12.40 -1.89 2.06
CA LEU A 291 -12.56 -0.57 1.45
C LEU A 291 -12.60 0.56 2.47
N TYR A 292 -12.94 0.33 3.73
CA TYR A 292 -13.02 1.37 4.75
C TYR A 292 -11.71 2.15 4.94
N PRO A 293 -10.55 1.52 5.24
CA PRO A 293 -9.28 2.24 5.38
C PRO A 293 -8.78 2.84 4.06
N VAL A 294 -9.21 2.28 2.92
CA VAL A 294 -8.93 2.82 1.58
C VAL A 294 -9.67 4.15 1.43
N MET A 295 -10.98 4.19 1.66
CA MET A 295 -11.78 5.40 1.51
C MET A 295 -11.35 6.51 2.47
N ARG A 296 -11.04 6.18 3.73
CA ARG A 296 -10.49 7.15 4.69
C ARG A 296 -9.17 7.82 4.27
N ARG A 297 -8.44 7.22 3.32
CA ARG A 297 -7.23 7.81 2.75
C ARG A 297 -7.53 8.72 1.56
N TYR A 298 -8.60 8.44 0.82
CA TYR A 298 -8.87 9.07 -0.47
C TYR A 298 -9.82 10.25 -0.41
N ILE A 299 -10.77 10.23 0.51
CA ILE A 299 -11.79 11.28 0.66
C ILE A 299 -11.80 11.77 2.10
N ASN A 300 -12.08 13.06 2.29
CA ASN A 300 -12.24 13.67 3.60
C ASN A 300 -13.71 13.92 3.87
N LEU A 301 -14.30 13.12 4.77
CA LEU A 301 -15.70 13.17 5.14
C LEU A 301 -15.85 13.26 6.67
N ASP A 302 -16.99 13.81 7.12
CA ASP A 302 -17.34 13.85 8.54
C ASP A 302 -17.62 12.45 9.10
N THR A 303 -18.27 11.59 8.30
CA THR A 303 -18.51 10.18 8.58
C THR A 303 -18.13 9.31 7.39
N TYR A 304 -17.77 8.06 7.65
CA TYR A 304 -17.33 7.09 6.65
C TYR A 304 -18.20 5.84 6.65
N THR A 305 -19.51 6.01 6.84
CA THR A 305 -20.47 4.90 6.63
C THR A 305 -20.56 4.59 5.14
N LEU A 306 -21.00 3.38 4.79
CA LEU A 306 -21.09 2.94 3.40
C LEU A 306 -22.02 3.87 2.59
N GLU A 307 -23.15 4.26 3.16
CA GLU A 307 -24.13 5.20 2.58
C GLU A 307 -23.46 6.52 2.23
N ARG A 308 -22.73 7.10 3.20
CA ARG A 308 -22.15 8.43 3.05
C ARG A 308 -21.04 8.43 2.00
N VAL A 309 -20.22 7.39 1.97
CA VAL A 309 -19.19 7.22 0.96
C VAL A 309 -19.79 6.98 -0.43
N TYR A 310 -20.81 6.13 -0.53
CA TYR A 310 -21.49 5.85 -1.79
C TYR A 310 -22.13 7.13 -2.36
N LEU A 311 -22.81 7.92 -1.51
CA LEU A 311 -23.37 9.20 -1.90
C LEU A 311 -22.31 10.19 -2.42
N GLU A 312 -21.17 10.29 -1.73
CA GLU A 312 -20.08 11.16 -2.16
C GLU A 312 -19.51 10.75 -3.53
N LEU A 313 -19.35 9.44 -3.76
CA LEU A 313 -18.74 8.93 -4.98
C LEU A 313 -19.68 8.92 -6.18
N PHE A 314 -20.98 8.71 -5.98
CA PHE A 314 -21.93 8.45 -7.07
C PHE A 314 -23.06 9.48 -7.15
N GLY A 315 -23.27 10.31 -6.13
CA GLY A 315 -24.41 11.24 -6.07
C GLY A 315 -25.76 10.55 -5.89
N GLU A 316 -25.75 9.26 -5.59
CA GLU A 316 -26.92 8.40 -5.44
C GLU A 316 -27.11 8.03 -3.95
N LYS A 317 -28.36 7.96 -3.50
CA LYS A 317 -28.69 7.40 -2.18
C LYS A 317 -28.99 5.91 -2.33
N LYS A 318 -28.54 5.10 -1.38
CA LYS A 318 -28.98 3.71 -1.24
C LYS A 318 -30.19 3.62 -0.30
N VAL A 319 -30.82 2.45 -0.27
CA VAL A 319 -31.84 2.14 0.76
C VAL A 319 -31.15 2.12 2.12
N GLU A 320 -31.77 2.74 3.12
CA GLU A 320 -31.25 2.82 4.48
C GLU A 320 -32.29 2.21 5.43
N LEU A 321 -31.86 1.25 6.23
CA LEU A 321 -32.62 0.73 7.37
C LEU A 321 -31.92 1.13 8.67
N PRO A 322 -32.66 1.32 9.78
CA PRO A 322 -32.04 1.58 11.08
C PRO A 322 -31.25 0.34 11.53
N GLY A 323 -29.91 0.46 11.55
CA GLY A 323 -29.02 -0.65 11.85
C GLY A 323 -29.24 -1.29 13.23
N ASP A 324 -29.77 -0.54 14.20
CA ASP A 324 -30.13 -1.03 15.54
C ASP A 324 -31.47 -1.77 15.60
N GLN A 325 -32.21 -1.81 14.49
CA GLN A 325 -33.56 -2.41 14.40
C GLN A 325 -33.66 -3.47 13.28
N LEU A 326 -32.53 -3.93 12.73
CA LEU A 326 -32.54 -4.95 11.65
C LEU A 326 -33.27 -6.23 12.08
N TRP A 327 -33.15 -6.62 13.35
CA TRP A 327 -33.89 -7.74 13.94
C TRP A 327 -35.42 -7.62 13.79
N GLU A 328 -36.00 -6.42 13.80
CA GLU A 328 -37.46 -6.22 13.64
C GLU A 328 -37.91 -6.58 12.22
N TYR A 329 -37.08 -6.27 11.23
CA TYR A 329 -37.32 -6.64 9.83
C TYR A 329 -37.12 -8.13 9.61
N TRP A 330 -36.17 -8.74 10.32
CA TRP A 330 -35.93 -10.17 10.28
C TRP A 330 -37.10 -10.98 10.85
N ASP A 331 -37.59 -10.60 12.04
CA ASP A 331 -38.68 -11.32 12.74
C ASP A 331 -40.04 -11.11 12.05
N ASN A 332 -40.21 -9.99 11.33
CA ASN A 332 -41.43 -9.69 10.60
C ASN A 332 -41.37 -10.13 9.13
N LYS A 333 -42.02 -11.26 8.82
CA LYS A 333 -42.12 -11.80 7.45
C LYS A 333 -42.58 -10.79 6.38
N SER A 334 -43.38 -9.80 6.74
CA SER A 334 -43.86 -8.78 5.78
C SER A 334 -42.84 -7.68 5.47
N LEU A 335 -41.81 -7.54 6.31
CA LEU A 335 -40.73 -6.55 6.18
C LEU A 335 -39.40 -7.18 5.74
N ARG A 336 -39.26 -8.50 5.86
CA ARG A 336 -38.02 -9.25 5.58
C ARG A 336 -37.47 -9.01 4.18
N ASP A 337 -38.33 -8.86 3.17
CA ASP A 337 -37.90 -8.54 1.79
C ASP A 337 -37.17 -7.21 1.70
N GLN A 338 -37.56 -6.23 2.52
CA GLN A 338 -36.89 -4.93 2.56
C GLN A 338 -35.48 -5.09 3.15
N LEU A 339 -35.28 -6.01 4.09
CA LEU A 339 -33.97 -6.33 4.64
C LEU A 339 -33.08 -7.02 3.59
N PHE A 340 -33.63 -7.95 2.79
CA PHE A 340 -32.87 -8.56 1.69
C PHE A 340 -32.46 -7.54 0.63
N GLU A 341 -33.36 -6.65 0.22
CA GLU A 341 -33.04 -5.58 -0.73
C GLU A 341 -32.03 -4.57 -0.17
N TYR A 342 -32.08 -4.30 1.15
CA TYR A 342 -31.09 -3.48 1.84
C TYR A 342 -29.69 -4.12 1.79
N SER A 343 -29.55 -5.38 2.24
CA SER A 343 -28.25 -6.08 2.24
C SER A 343 -27.70 -6.29 0.82
N LEU A 344 -28.59 -6.52 -0.16
CA LEU A 344 -28.21 -6.54 -1.58
C LEU A 344 -27.67 -5.18 -2.04
N GLY A 345 -28.31 -4.08 -1.61
CA GLY A 345 -27.86 -2.73 -1.85
C GLY A 345 -26.45 -2.47 -1.31
N ASP A 346 -26.13 -3.00 -0.13
CA ASP A 346 -24.84 -2.82 0.54
C ASP A 346 -23.71 -3.56 -0.19
N VAL A 347 -23.92 -4.81 -0.58
CA VAL A 347 -22.90 -5.55 -1.34
C VAL A 347 -22.70 -4.97 -2.75
N ILE A 348 -23.76 -4.48 -3.41
CA ILE A 348 -23.66 -3.81 -4.71
C ILE A 348 -22.92 -2.47 -4.58
N ALA A 349 -23.21 -1.69 -3.53
CA ALA A 349 -22.49 -0.44 -3.25
C ALA A 349 -21.00 -0.71 -3.02
N THR A 350 -20.68 -1.71 -2.20
CA THR A 350 -19.31 -2.17 -1.93
C THR A 350 -18.58 -2.53 -3.22
N TYR A 351 -19.20 -3.33 -4.11
CA TYR A 351 -18.63 -3.66 -5.42
C TYR A 351 -18.38 -2.42 -6.29
N LYS A 352 -19.35 -1.52 -6.41
CA LYS A 352 -19.21 -0.29 -7.22
C LYS A 352 -18.08 0.60 -6.70
N ILE A 353 -17.93 0.72 -5.38
CA ILE A 353 -16.82 1.46 -4.77
C ILE A 353 -15.48 0.79 -5.12
N ALA A 354 -15.39 -0.54 -5.01
CA ALA A 354 -14.21 -1.30 -5.40
C ALA A 354 -13.84 -1.06 -6.88
N GLU A 355 -14.79 -1.20 -7.80
CA GLU A 355 -14.58 -0.98 -9.25
C GLU A 355 -14.07 0.44 -9.56
N LYS A 356 -14.50 1.44 -8.77
CA LYS A 356 -14.06 2.83 -8.93
C LYS A 356 -12.65 3.08 -8.38
N ILE A 357 -12.31 2.48 -7.23
CA ILE A 357 -11.14 2.88 -6.43
C ILE A 357 -9.95 1.92 -6.55
N LEU A 358 -10.19 0.63 -6.78
CA LEU A 358 -9.13 -0.37 -6.90
C LEU A 358 -8.18 -0.13 -8.07
N PRO A 359 -8.62 0.40 -9.25
CA PRO A 359 -7.70 0.65 -10.34
C PRO A 359 -6.50 1.51 -9.94
N LEU A 360 -6.74 2.56 -9.16
CA LEU A 360 -5.69 3.42 -8.61
C LEU A 360 -4.76 2.70 -7.63
N ASN A 361 -5.29 1.83 -6.77
CA ASN A 361 -4.48 1.11 -5.79
C ASN A 361 -3.63 0.01 -6.44
N MET A 362 -4.14 -0.65 -7.47
CA MET A 362 -3.39 -1.62 -8.28
C MET A 362 -2.27 -0.92 -9.07
N GLU A 363 -2.51 0.29 -9.58
CA GLU A 363 -1.44 1.06 -10.23
C GLU A 363 -0.36 1.51 -9.24
N ILE A 364 -0.76 1.99 -8.05
CA ILE A 364 0.20 2.27 -6.97
C ILE A 364 0.99 0.99 -6.60
N THR A 365 0.35 -0.17 -6.60
CA THR A 365 1.00 -1.47 -6.38
C THR A 365 2.07 -1.76 -7.43
N ARG A 366 1.78 -1.52 -8.72
CA ARG A 366 2.74 -1.68 -9.82
C ARG A 366 3.89 -0.69 -9.77
N ILE A 367 3.67 0.52 -9.25
CA ILE A 367 4.72 1.54 -9.12
C ILE A 367 5.61 1.26 -7.91
N VAL A 368 5.01 0.99 -6.75
CA VAL A 368 5.71 0.79 -5.46
C VAL A 368 6.33 -0.62 -5.39
N GLY A 369 5.75 -1.59 -6.09
CA GLY A 369 6.22 -2.97 -6.15
C GLY A 369 6.04 -3.73 -4.85
N GLN A 370 4.88 -3.55 -4.19
CA GLN A 370 4.48 -4.24 -2.95
C GLN A 370 3.06 -4.80 -3.11
N PRO A 371 2.68 -5.91 -2.43
CA PRO A 371 1.38 -6.56 -2.63
C PRO A 371 0.19 -5.63 -2.44
N LEU A 372 -0.89 -5.83 -3.21
CA LEU A 372 -2.09 -4.97 -3.13
C LEU A 372 -2.72 -5.01 -1.73
N PHE A 373 -2.71 -6.19 -1.09
CA PHE A 373 -3.13 -6.38 0.31
C PHE A 373 -2.44 -5.39 1.27
N ASP A 374 -1.16 -5.11 1.03
CA ASP A 374 -0.37 -4.17 1.81
C ASP A 374 -0.64 -2.72 1.42
N ILE A 375 -0.66 -2.42 0.12
CA ILE A 375 -0.84 -1.05 -0.39
C ILE A 375 -2.17 -0.46 0.07
N THR A 376 -3.24 -1.25 0.09
CA THR A 376 -4.57 -0.82 0.57
C THR A 376 -4.60 -0.56 2.07
N ARG A 377 -3.58 -0.94 2.83
CA ARG A 377 -3.48 -0.75 4.30
C ARG A 377 -2.30 0.12 4.73
N MET A 378 -1.43 0.51 3.81
CA MET A 378 -0.29 1.40 4.08
C MET A 378 -0.73 2.87 4.13
N ALA A 379 -0.14 3.63 5.05
CA ALA A 379 -0.13 5.09 4.93
C ALA A 379 0.67 5.51 3.69
N THR A 380 0.36 6.66 3.10
CA THR A 380 1.06 7.15 1.88
C THR A 380 2.58 7.28 2.10
N GLY A 381 3.02 7.71 3.29
CA GLY A 381 4.44 7.76 3.63
C GLY A 381 5.14 6.40 3.63
N GLN A 382 4.42 5.32 3.98
CA GLN A 382 4.95 3.95 3.87
C GLN A 382 5.04 3.49 2.41
N GLN A 383 4.08 3.89 1.57
CA GLN A 383 4.13 3.61 0.12
C GLN A 383 5.36 4.27 -0.52
N VAL A 384 5.62 5.55 -0.19
CA VAL A 384 6.83 6.26 -0.62
C VAL A 384 8.09 5.58 -0.12
N GLU A 385 8.13 5.18 1.15
CA GLU A 385 9.30 4.52 1.72
C GLU A 385 9.63 3.21 1.00
N TRP A 386 8.64 2.34 0.75
CA TRP A 386 8.85 1.09 0.02
C TRP A 386 9.28 1.32 -1.43
N PHE A 387 8.74 2.37 -2.08
CA PHE A 387 9.19 2.76 -3.39
C PHE A 387 10.66 3.20 -3.39
N LEU A 388 11.08 4.00 -2.39
CA LEU A 388 12.47 4.43 -2.24
C LEU A 388 13.41 3.27 -1.91
N ILE A 389 12.98 2.28 -1.12
CA ILE A 389 13.76 1.06 -0.85
C ILE A 389 14.04 0.31 -2.17
N ARG A 390 13.02 0.13 -3.02
CA ARG A 390 13.21 -0.48 -4.35
C ARG A 390 14.18 0.34 -5.19
N LYS A 391 13.99 1.67 -5.26
CA LYS A 391 14.90 2.55 -6.01
C LYS A 391 16.31 2.58 -5.45
N ALA A 392 16.50 2.42 -4.15
CA ALA A 392 17.83 2.35 -3.55
C ALA A 392 18.59 1.14 -4.07
N PHE A 393 17.93 -0.03 -4.09
CA PHE A 393 18.49 -1.23 -4.68
C PHE A 393 18.84 -1.06 -6.17
N GLU A 394 17.92 -0.51 -6.97
CA GLU A 394 18.17 -0.24 -8.41
C GLU A 394 19.38 0.69 -8.66
N TYR A 395 19.65 1.62 -7.74
CA TYR A 395 20.75 2.61 -7.86
C TYR A 395 22.06 2.17 -7.20
N GLY A 396 22.07 0.99 -6.57
CA GLY A 396 23.18 0.50 -5.74
C GLY A 396 23.38 1.30 -4.45
N GLU A 397 22.34 1.98 -3.97
CA GLU A 397 22.32 2.74 -2.72
C GLU A 397 21.86 1.85 -1.55
N LEU A 398 22.55 1.93 -0.42
CA LEU A 398 22.13 1.26 0.81
C LEU A 398 20.88 1.93 1.37
N VAL A 399 19.96 1.10 1.85
CA VAL A 399 18.78 1.60 2.53
C VAL A 399 19.13 2.03 3.96
N PRO A 400 18.84 3.28 4.36
CA PRO A 400 19.06 3.71 5.74
C PRO A 400 18.22 2.89 6.73
N ASN A 401 18.76 2.71 7.94
CA ASN A 401 18.06 2.00 9.00
C ASN A 401 16.85 2.78 9.51
N LYS A 402 15.88 2.05 10.05
CA LYS A 402 14.83 2.67 10.87
C LYS A 402 15.46 3.30 12.12
N PRO A 403 14.92 4.43 12.62
CA PRO A 403 15.45 5.02 13.84
C PRO A 403 15.28 4.07 15.01
N SER A 404 16.34 3.98 15.82
CA SER A 404 16.30 3.40 17.15
C SER A 404 15.30 4.15 18.06
N PRO A 405 14.88 3.54 19.19
CA PRO A 405 13.97 4.21 20.13
C PRO A 405 14.48 5.57 20.64
N SER A 406 15.79 5.71 20.88
CA SER A 406 16.42 6.95 21.35
C SER A 406 16.42 8.02 20.25
N GLU A 407 16.79 7.65 19.01
CA GLU A 407 16.71 8.57 17.86
C GLU A 407 15.27 9.01 17.61
N LEU A 408 14.29 8.11 17.72
CA LEU A 408 12.88 8.44 17.55
C LEU A 408 12.42 9.46 18.61
N GLN A 409 12.88 9.32 19.86
CA GLN A 409 12.59 10.27 20.93
C GLN A 409 13.19 11.65 20.61
N MET A 410 14.45 11.70 20.18
CA MET A 410 15.13 12.93 19.77
C MET A 410 14.43 13.60 18.58
N ARG A 411 14.07 12.84 17.54
CA ARG A 411 13.37 13.36 16.36
C ARG A 411 11.99 13.95 16.72
N ARG A 412 11.31 13.43 17.75
CA ARG A 412 10.02 13.95 18.23
C ARG A 412 10.12 15.27 18.98
N THR A 413 11.27 15.60 19.58
CA THR A 413 11.45 16.89 20.26
C THR A 413 11.77 18.02 19.30
N GLN A 414 12.19 17.71 18.07
CA GLN A 414 12.51 18.69 17.04
C GLN A 414 11.22 19.21 16.37
N ARG A 415 11.12 20.53 16.20
CA ARG A 415 9.99 21.18 15.53
C ARG A 415 10.49 21.85 14.25
N VAL A 416 9.82 21.56 13.14
CA VAL A 416 10.08 22.20 11.84
C VAL A 416 9.21 23.45 11.72
N VAL A 417 9.78 24.55 11.24
CA VAL A 417 8.98 25.72 10.82
C VAL A 417 8.20 25.35 9.56
N GLY A 418 6.87 25.35 9.65
CA GLY A 418 5.96 24.95 8.57
C GLY A 418 5.91 25.91 7.38
N GLY A 419 4.99 25.64 6.44
CA GLY A 419 4.76 26.48 5.27
C GLY A 419 4.27 27.90 5.63
N TYR A 420 4.23 28.79 4.63
CA TYR A 420 3.69 30.14 4.84
C TYR A 420 2.17 30.05 4.95
N VAL A 421 1.60 30.68 5.98
CA VAL A 421 0.15 30.87 6.12
C VAL A 421 -0.10 32.34 6.36
N LYS A 422 -1.02 32.93 5.60
CA LYS A 422 -1.59 34.25 5.91
C LYS A 422 -2.98 34.01 6.48
N GLU A 423 -3.21 34.49 7.70
CA GLU A 423 -4.53 34.47 8.35
C GLU A 423 -5.60 35.04 7.39
N PRO A 424 -6.74 34.33 7.22
CA PRO A 424 -7.78 34.78 6.32
C PRO A 424 -8.38 36.09 6.80
N GLU A 425 -8.54 37.04 5.88
CA GLU A 425 -9.30 38.25 6.15
C GLU A 425 -10.76 37.89 6.39
N LYS A 426 -11.28 38.17 7.58
CA LYS A 426 -12.65 37.81 7.95
C LYS A 426 -13.66 38.63 7.14
N GLY A 427 -14.71 37.96 6.66
CA GLY A 427 -15.81 38.58 5.91
C GLY A 427 -16.20 37.75 4.70
N LEU A 428 -17.28 38.17 4.04
CA LEU A 428 -17.66 37.63 2.74
C LEU A 428 -16.82 38.31 1.65
N HIS A 429 -16.09 37.53 0.87
CA HIS A 429 -15.31 38.02 -0.26
C HIS A 429 -15.88 37.47 -1.56
N GLU A 430 -16.08 38.34 -2.55
CA GLU A 430 -16.56 37.98 -3.88
C GLU A 430 -15.42 38.10 -4.90
N ASN A 431 -15.58 37.45 -6.07
CA ASN A 431 -14.61 37.51 -7.17
C ASN A 431 -13.19 37.07 -6.77
N ILE A 432 -13.10 35.94 -6.06
CA ILE A 432 -11.84 35.36 -5.61
C ILE A 432 -11.15 34.65 -6.78
N VAL A 433 -9.85 34.92 -6.94
CA VAL A 433 -8.94 34.20 -7.83
C VAL A 433 -7.98 33.39 -6.96
N GLN A 434 -7.82 32.10 -7.28
CA GLN A 434 -6.85 31.21 -6.65
C GLN A 434 -5.57 31.16 -7.48
N PHE A 435 -4.45 31.51 -6.86
CA PHE A 435 -3.11 31.29 -7.39
C PHE A 435 -2.51 30.06 -6.71
N ASP A 436 -2.32 28.98 -7.45
CA ASP A 436 -1.79 27.72 -6.95
C ASP A 436 -0.49 27.33 -7.67
N PHE A 437 0.52 26.91 -6.91
CA PHE A 437 1.76 26.40 -7.51
C PHE A 437 1.57 24.95 -7.93
N ARG A 438 1.84 24.67 -9.21
CA ARG A 438 1.87 23.29 -9.70
C ARG A 438 3.02 22.52 -9.04
N SER A 439 2.71 21.72 -8.02
CA SER A 439 3.68 20.87 -7.31
C SER A 439 4.87 21.66 -6.77
N LEU A 440 4.61 22.69 -5.94
CA LEU A 440 5.64 23.57 -5.37
C LEU A 440 6.80 22.79 -4.76
N TYR A 441 6.51 21.90 -3.81
CA TYR A 441 7.55 21.22 -3.04
C TYR A 441 8.36 20.22 -3.86
N PRO A 442 7.78 19.31 -4.68
CA PRO A 442 8.56 18.50 -5.61
C PRO A 442 9.48 19.33 -6.51
N SER A 443 8.99 20.48 -7.00
CA SER A 443 9.77 21.40 -7.84
C SER A 443 10.93 22.04 -7.07
N ILE A 444 10.73 22.39 -5.80
CA ILE A 444 11.80 22.89 -4.91
C ILE A 444 12.85 21.81 -4.68
N ILE A 445 12.45 20.59 -4.33
CA ILE A 445 13.35 19.46 -4.09
C ILE A 445 14.25 19.21 -5.30
N ILE A 446 13.68 19.19 -6.50
CA ILE A 446 14.44 19.02 -7.75
C ILE A 446 15.33 20.23 -8.03
N SER A 447 14.77 21.44 -8.08
CA SER A 447 15.49 22.65 -8.54
C SER A 447 16.56 23.15 -7.58
N LYS A 448 16.55 22.65 -6.34
CA LYS A 448 17.53 22.94 -5.30
C LYS A 448 18.32 21.71 -4.87
N ASN A 449 18.12 20.59 -5.56
CA ASN A 449 18.81 19.33 -5.32
C ASN A 449 18.78 18.90 -3.85
N ILE A 450 17.61 18.96 -3.21
CA ILE A 450 17.45 18.74 -1.75
C ILE A 450 17.38 17.25 -1.44
N SER A 451 18.40 16.73 -0.78
CA SER A 451 18.50 15.33 -0.38
C SER A 451 19.48 15.18 0.77
N PRO A 452 19.36 14.17 1.65
CA PRO A 452 20.35 13.93 2.69
C PRO A 452 21.77 13.75 2.14
N ASP A 453 21.91 13.11 0.98
CA ASP A 453 23.18 12.87 0.28
C ASP A 453 23.78 14.11 -0.41
N THR A 454 23.01 15.21 -0.53
CA THR A 454 23.50 16.47 -1.10
C THR A 454 23.71 17.56 -0.06
N LEU A 455 23.27 17.35 1.19
CA LEU A 455 23.53 18.23 2.32
C LEU A 455 25.03 18.26 2.63
N THR A 456 25.59 19.45 2.77
CA THR A 456 27.04 19.63 3.04
C THR A 456 27.28 20.80 4.00
N HIS A 457 28.37 20.72 4.75
CA HIS A 457 28.89 21.82 5.56
C HIS A 457 30.07 22.53 4.88
N ASP A 458 30.56 22.00 3.77
CA ASP A 458 31.68 22.57 3.02
C ASP A 458 31.27 23.88 2.34
N THR A 459 32.08 24.92 2.54
CA THR A 459 31.90 26.24 1.94
C THR A 459 32.61 26.40 0.60
N GLY A 460 33.49 25.46 0.23
CA GLY A 460 34.21 25.43 -1.04
C GLY A 460 33.41 24.82 -2.19
N GLU A 461 32.33 24.08 -1.90
CA GLU A 461 31.48 23.46 -2.91
C GLU A 461 30.44 24.43 -3.49
N GLU A 462 30.11 24.25 -4.78
CA GLU A 462 28.99 24.97 -5.38
C GLU A 462 27.65 24.48 -4.82
N CYS A 463 27.01 25.33 -4.01
CA CYS A 463 25.79 24.98 -3.30
C CYS A 463 24.62 25.92 -3.56
N TYR A 464 23.41 25.39 -3.40
CA TYR A 464 22.22 26.18 -3.11
C TYR A 464 22.12 26.40 -1.60
N ILE A 465 21.85 27.64 -1.18
CA ILE A 465 21.73 28.01 0.23
C ILE A 465 20.26 28.23 0.56
N ALA A 466 19.75 27.45 1.50
CA ALA A 466 18.39 27.58 2.00
C ALA A 466 18.20 28.94 2.70
N PRO A 467 17.11 29.68 2.41
CA PRO A 467 16.82 30.92 3.11
C PRO A 467 16.50 30.62 4.58
N GLU A 468 16.69 31.61 5.45
CA GLU A 468 16.39 31.53 6.90
C GLU A 468 17.32 30.59 7.68
N SER A 469 17.49 29.33 7.27
CA SER A 469 18.33 28.33 7.98
C SER A 469 19.78 28.28 7.53
N GLY A 470 20.09 28.66 6.28
CA GLY A 470 21.47 28.66 5.76
C GLY A 470 22.03 27.27 5.41
N TYR A 471 21.23 26.20 5.46
CA TYR A 471 21.65 24.86 5.01
C TYR A 471 22.11 24.89 3.55
N ARG A 472 23.13 24.09 3.24
CA ARG A 472 23.77 24.06 1.91
C ARG A 472 23.53 22.71 1.25
N PHE A 473 23.08 22.74 0.01
CA PHE A 473 22.86 21.56 -0.83
C PHE A 473 23.73 21.66 -2.08
N ARG A 474 24.58 20.67 -2.31
CA ARG A 474 25.46 20.60 -3.49
C ARG A 474 24.63 20.70 -4.77
N LYS A 475 25.08 21.49 -5.76
CA LYS A 475 24.39 21.57 -7.05
C LYS A 475 24.57 20.32 -7.90
N LYS A 476 25.71 19.63 -7.74
CA LYS A 476 26.08 18.40 -8.43
C LYS A 476 26.89 17.49 -7.50
N PRO A 477 26.80 16.16 -7.64
CA PRO A 477 25.87 15.42 -8.51
C PRO A 477 24.41 15.58 -8.05
N ARG A 478 23.45 15.16 -8.88
CA ARG A 478 22.03 15.17 -8.51
C ARG A 478 21.79 14.12 -7.42
N GLY A 479 21.11 14.50 -6.35
CA GLY A 479 20.89 13.61 -5.21
C GLY A 479 19.89 12.50 -5.51
N PHE A 480 19.88 11.48 -4.65
CA PHE A 480 19.05 10.28 -4.78
C PHE A 480 17.56 10.63 -4.91
N VAL A 481 16.98 11.31 -3.90
CA VAL A 481 15.55 11.64 -3.89
C VAL A 481 15.17 12.64 -5.00
N PRO A 482 15.90 13.74 -5.24
CA PRO A 482 15.66 14.62 -6.39
C PRO A 482 15.69 13.92 -7.74
N SER A 483 16.55 12.91 -7.92
CA SER A 483 16.63 12.11 -9.16
C SER A 483 15.36 11.31 -9.37
N ILE A 484 14.90 10.62 -8.31
CA ILE A 484 13.70 9.80 -8.33
C ILE A 484 12.43 10.63 -8.58
N ILE A 485 12.26 11.77 -7.87
CA ILE A 485 11.11 12.65 -8.10
C ILE A 485 11.12 13.18 -9.54
N GLY A 486 12.31 13.49 -10.08
CA GLY A 486 12.47 13.87 -11.48
C GLY A 486 11.88 12.83 -12.43
N GLN A 487 12.27 11.57 -12.26
CA GLN A 487 11.77 10.47 -13.07
C GLN A 487 10.25 10.30 -12.98
N ILE A 488 9.68 10.40 -11.77
CA ILE A 488 8.22 10.34 -11.58
C ILE A 488 7.52 11.46 -12.36
N LEU A 489 8.03 12.70 -12.28
CA LEU A 489 7.41 13.83 -12.96
C LEU A 489 7.55 13.74 -14.48
N ASP A 490 8.71 13.31 -14.98
CA ASP A 490 8.95 13.11 -16.40
C ASP A 490 8.03 12.03 -16.97
N GLU A 491 7.90 10.89 -16.27
CA GLU A 491 7.00 9.81 -16.66
C GLU A 491 5.54 10.25 -16.64
N ARG A 492 5.16 11.03 -15.62
CA ARG A 492 3.82 11.62 -15.56
C ARG A 492 3.54 12.56 -16.72
N VAL A 493 4.53 13.32 -17.20
CA VAL A 493 4.36 14.17 -18.39
C VAL A 493 4.13 13.33 -19.63
N LYS A 494 4.88 12.22 -19.81
CA LYS A 494 4.68 11.30 -20.93
C LYS A 494 3.27 10.71 -20.93
N ILE A 495 2.80 10.18 -19.79
CA ILE A 495 1.46 9.62 -19.65
C ILE A 495 0.39 10.66 -19.94
N LYS A 496 0.54 11.90 -19.45
CA LYS A 496 -0.42 12.97 -19.76
C LYS A 496 -0.45 13.33 -21.26
N ASN A 497 0.67 13.23 -21.96
CA ASN A 497 0.71 13.44 -23.40
C ASN A 497 0.02 12.29 -24.14
N GLN A 498 0.28 11.04 -23.73
CA GLN A 498 -0.43 9.86 -24.24
C GLN A 498 -1.94 9.99 -24.00
N MET A 499 -2.37 10.41 -22.81
CA MET A 499 -3.78 10.57 -22.46
C MET A 499 -4.51 11.61 -23.32
N ARG A 500 -3.81 12.67 -23.73
CA ARG A 500 -4.35 13.68 -24.66
C ARG A 500 -4.47 13.15 -26.09
N ALA A 501 -3.57 12.24 -26.48
CA ALA A 501 -3.54 11.65 -27.81
C ALA A 501 -4.45 10.43 -27.94
N ALA A 502 -4.75 9.74 -26.84
CA ALA A 502 -5.65 8.60 -26.81
C ALA A 502 -7.04 9.00 -27.34
N GLU A 503 -7.66 8.10 -28.10
CA GLU A 503 -9.01 8.28 -28.61
C GLU A 503 -10.02 7.47 -27.78
N GLU A 504 -9.64 6.24 -27.45
CA GLU A 504 -10.46 5.27 -26.72
C GLU A 504 -10.73 5.69 -25.26
N PRO A 505 -12.00 5.69 -24.81
CA PRO A 505 -12.36 6.06 -23.43
C PRO A 505 -11.69 5.20 -22.35
N MET A 506 -11.56 3.89 -22.61
CA MET A 506 -10.94 2.96 -21.66
C MET A 506 -9.44 3.25 -21.51
N GLU A 507 -8.74 3.49 -22.62
CA GLU A 507 -7.33 3.86 -22.61
C GLU A 507 -7.10 5.17 -21.84
N LYS A 508 -7.94 6.18 -22.08
CA LYS A 508 -7.89 7.44 -21.30
C LYS A 508 -8.07 7.21 -19.80
N ARG A 509 -9.01 6.35 -19.40
CA ARG A 509 -9.24 6.03 -17.99
C ARG A 509 -8.02 5.36 -17.36
N ILE A 510 -7.39 4.41 -18.05
CA ILE A 510 -6.16 3.76 -17.58
C ILE A 510 -5.02 4.78 -17.44
N LEU A 511 -4.81 5.63 -18.45
CA LEU A 511 -3.76 6.67 -18.40
C LEU A 511 -4.02 7.72 -17.31
N ASP A 512 -5.29 8.03 -17.03
CA ASP A 512 -5.66 8.93 -15.94
C ASP A 512 -5.33 8.33 -14.57
N VAL A 513 -5.64 7.04 -14.37
CA VAL A 513 -5.25 6.28 -13.19
C VAL A 513 -3.72 6.29 -13.00
N GLN A 514 -2.96 6.07 -14.06
CA GLN A 514 -1.50 6.09 -14.05
C GLN A 514 -0.92 7.46 -13.66
N GLN A 515 -1.41 8.55 -14.27
CA GLN A 515 -0.91 9.89 -13.92
C GLN A 515 -1.31 10.29 -12.49
N GLU A 516 -2.45 9.83 -12.00
CA GLU A 516 -2.92 10.11 -10.64
C GLU A 516 -2.05 9.39 -9.60
N ALA A 517 -1.73 8.12 -9.83
CA ALA A 517 -0.83 7.35 -8.96
C ALA A 517 0.54 8.03 -8.82
N LEU A 518 1.15 8.45 -9.94
CA LEU A 518 2.41 9.19 -9.94
C LEU A 518 2.30 10.55 -9.24
N LYS A 519 1.18 11.27 -9.45
CA LYS A 519 0.91 12.54 -8.74
C LYS A 519 0.91 12.34 -7.23
N ARG A 520 0.21 11.32 -6.74
CA ARG A 520 0.07 11.02 -5.31
C ARG A 520 1.41 10.66 -4.68
N LEU A 521 2.20 9.84 -5.37
CA LEU A 521 3.54 9.45 -4.91
C LEU A 521 4.47 10.67 -4.82
N ALA A 522 4.54 11.49 -5.88
CA ALA A 522 5.35 12.71 -5.90
C ALA A 522 4.93 13.72 -4.81
N ASN A 523 3.62 13.91 -4.63
CA ASN A 523 3.10 14.82 -3.60
C ASN A 523 3.40 14.30 -2.18
N THR A 524 3.48 12.99 -1.96
CA THR A 524 3.78 12.48 -0.61
C THR A 524 5.26 12.67 -0.25
N MET A 525 6.17 12.63 -1.24
CA MET A 525 7.62 12.69 -1.02
C MET A 525 8.13 13.96 -0.35
N TYR A 526 7.41 15.10 -0.42
CA TYR A 526 7.86 16.30 0.31
C TYR A 526 7.64 16.19 1.81
N GLY A 527 6.53 15.57 2.24
CA GLY A 527 6.10 15.57 3.64
C GLY A 527 6.83 14.55 4.49
N VAL A 528 7.46 13.55 3.87
CA VAL A 528 8.09 12.43 4.59
C VAL A 528 9.44 12.78 5.19
N TYR A 529 10.15 13.82 4.72
CA TYR A 529 11.44 14.22 5.31
C TYR A 529 11.32 14.59 6.79
N GLY A 530 10.20 15.20 7.19
CA GLY A 530 9.90 15.51 8.58
C GLY A 530 9.22 14.37 9.36
N TYR A 531 8.90 13.25 8.71
CA TYR A 531 8.27 12.12 9.38
C TYR A 531 9.30 11.36 10.21
N THR A 532 9.16 11.43 11.54
CA THR A 532 10.17 10.93 12.50
C THR A 532 10.57 9.46 12.32
N ARG A 533 9.70 8.60 11.77
CA ARG A 533 9.97 7.17 11.50
C ARG A 533 10.48 6.86 10.08
N PHE A 534 10.65 7.87 9.23
CA PHE A 534 11.14 7.71 7.87
C PHE A 534 12.63 7.34 7.84
N ARG A 535 13.03 6.48 6.91
CA ARG A 535 14.44 6.06 6.72
C ARG A 535 15.34 7.21 6.25
N TRP A 536 14.94 7.91 5.19
CA TRP A 536 15.64 9.11 4.69
C TRP A 536 15.21 10.39 5.42
N TYR A 537 14.92 10.29 6.72
CA TYR A 537 14.56 11.45 7.54
C TYR A 537 15.67 12.50 7.51
N SER A 538 15.32 13.76 7.27
CA SER A 538 16.22 14.89 7.42
C SER A 538 15.41 16.14 7.76
N LEU A 539 15.66 16.66 8.96
CA LEU A 539 15.05 17.89 9.44
C LEU A 539 15.50 19.08 8.59
N GLU A 540 16.77 19.09 8.20
CA GLU A 540 17.41 20.12 7.39
C GLU A 540 16.77 20.20 6.00
N CYS A 541 16.51 19.04 5.38
CA CYS A 541 15.77 18.98 4.12
C CYS A 541 14.35 19.54 4.29
N ALA A 542 13.62 19.10 5.33
CA ALA A 542 12.26 19.57 5.60
C ALA A 542 12.20 21.10 5.81
N GLU A 543 13.09 21.65 6.61
CA GLU A 543 13.19 23.10 6.87
C GLU A 543 13.61 23.90 5.63
N ALA A 544 14.55 23.38 4.83
CA ALA A 544 14.99 24.04 3.60
C ALA A 544 13.85 24.12 2.56
N ILE A 545 13.09 23.03 2.42
CA ILE A 545 11.92 22.96 1.53
C ILE A 545 10.89 24.01 1.92
N THR A 546 10.51 24.07 3.20
CA THR A 546 9.51 25.04 3.66
C THR A 546 10.03 26.47 3.56
N ALA A 547 11.31 26.72 3.84
CA ALA A 547 11.90 28.05 3.74
C ALA A 547 11.90 28.58 2.30
N TRP A 548 12.26 27.76 1.31
CA TRP A 548 12.10 28.14 -0.10
C TRP A 548 10.63 28.31 -0.49
N GLY A 549 9.73 27.46 0.01
CA GLY A 549 8.28 27.60 -0.20
C GLY A 549 7.77 28.96 0.29
N ARG A 550 8.09 29.34 1.53
CA ARG A 550 7.77 30.66 2.10
C ARG A 550 8.30 31.80 1.25
N LYS A 551 9.56 31.70 0.80
CA LYS A 551 10.19 32.71 -0.06
C LYS A 551 9.44 32.87 -1.39
N TYR A 552 9.06 31.78 -2.04
CA TYR A 552 8.39 31.82 -3.34
C TYR A 552 6.95 32.31 -3.25
N ILE A 553 6.20 31.91 -2.23
CA ILE A 553 4.82 32.39 -2.02
C ILE A 553 4.81 33.88 -1.72
N LYS A 554 5.63 34.35 -0.76
CA LYS A 554 5.74 35.79 -0.45
C LYS A 554 6.16 36.61 -1.66
N LYS A 555 7.09 36.11 -2.48
CA LYS A 555 7.50 36.77 -3.73
C LYS A 555 6.33 36.86 -4.71
N THR A 556 5.54 35.81 -4.84
CA THR A 556 4.41 35.75 -5.78
C THR A 556 3.26 36.63 -5.35
N ILE A 557 2.91 36.65 -4.06
CA ILE A 557 1.94 37.58 -3.47
C ILE A 557 2.34 39.03 -3.77
N LYS A 558 3.59 39.40 -3.49
CA LYS A 558 4.10 40.75 -3.74
C LYS A 558 4.05 41.13 -5.22
N GLU A 559 4.23 40.17 -6.11
CA GLU A 559 4.10 40.40 -7.55
C GLU A 559 2.63 40.56 -7.95
N ALA A 560 1.72 39.70 -7.47
CA ALA A 560 0.29 39.81 -7.72
C ALA A 560 -0.28 41.17 -7.25
N GLU A 561 0.18 41.67 -6.11
CA GLU A 561 -0.18 43.01 -5.59
C GLU A 561 0.16 44.14 -6.55
N ARG A 562 1.25 44.01 -7.33
CA ARG A 562 1.61 45.00 -8.35
C ARG A 562 0.61 45.02 -9.50
N PHE A 563 0.00 43.87 -9.81
CA PHE A 563 -1.05 43.72 -10.81
C PHE A 563 -2.45 44.05 -10.29
N GLY A 564 -2.59 44.57 -9.05
CA GLY A 564 -3.89 44.97 -8.50
C GLY A 564 -4.63 43.87 -7.75
N PHE A 565 -4.00 42.72 -7.52
CA PHE A 565 -4.58 41.68 -6.67
C PHE A 565 -4.35 41.98 -5.18
N HIS A 566 -5.34 41.73 -4.35
CA HIS A 566 -5.24 41.81 -2.90
C HIS A 566 -5.41 40.41 -2.32
N THR A 567 -4.36 39.88 -1.71
CA THR A 567 -4.40 38.54 -1.12
C THR A 567 -5.31 38.53 0.10
N VAL A 568 -6.33 37.68 0.13
CA VAL A 568 -7.28 37.55 1.25
C VAL A 568 -6.92 36.41 2.19
N TYR A 569 -6.27 35.36 1.67
CA TYR A 569 -5.84 34.18 2.42
C TYR A 569 -4.66 33.56 1.67
N ALA A 570 -3.70 32.97 2.40
CA ALA A 570 -2.62 32.19 1.80
C ALA A 570 -2.39 30.92 2.60
N ASP A 571 -2.18 29.83 1.89
CA ASP A 571 -1.79 28.53 2.44
C ASP A 571 -0.40 28.13 1.91
N THR A 572 0.06 26.94 2.30
CA THR A 572 1.44 26.51 2.17
C THR A 572 1.95 26.35 0.73
N ASP A 573 1.08 26.29 -0.27
CA ASP A 573 1.41 26.13 -1.70
C ASP A 573 0.65 27.09 -2.63
N GLY A 574 -0.15 28.02 -2.09
CA GLY A 574 -0.97 28.91 -2.89
C GLY A 574 -1.61 30.04 -2.09
N PHE A 575 -2.32 30.92 -2.77
CA PHE A 575 -3.06 32.00 -2.13
C PHE A 575 -4.31 32.40 -2.92
N TYR A 576 -5.27 32.95 -2.20
CA TYR A 576 -6.52 33.45 -2.73
C TYR A 576 -6.47 34.98 -2.69
N ALA A 577 -6.88 35.61 -3.77
CA ALA A 577 -6.84 37.06 -3.90
C ALA A 577 -8.08 37.61 -4.60
N THR A 578 -8.44 38.85 -4.30
CA THR A 578 -9.47 39.61 -5.02
C THR A 578 -8.80 40.65 -5.92
N TYR A 579 -9.37 40.89 -7.11
CA TYR A 579 -8.87 41.94 -7.98
C TYR A 579 -9.44 43.30 -7.56
N ARG A 580 -8.57 44.21 -7.12
CA ARG A 580 -8.94 45.60 -6.81
C ARG A 580 -8.49 46.47 -7.97
N LYS A 581 -9.45 46.89 -8.79
CA LYS A 581 -9.21 47.86 -9.86
C LYS A 581 -8.66 49.15 -9.21
N LYS A 582 -7.41 49.48 -9.54
CA LYS A 582 -6.77 50.73 -9.08
C LYS A 582 -7.45 51.95 -9.69
#